data_AF-A0A7J5EA50-F1
#
_entry.id   AF-A0A7J5EA50-F1
#
_cell.length_a   1.000
_cell.length_b   1.000
_cell.length_c   1.000
_cell.angle_alpha   90.00
_cell.angle_beta   90.00
_cell.angle_gamma   90.00
#
_symmetry.space_group_name_H-M   'P 1'
#
loop_
_entity.id
_entity.type
_entity.pdbx_description
1 polymer ?
#
loop_
_entity_poly.entity_id
_entity_poly.type
_entity_poly.pdbx_seq_one_letter_code
_entity_poly.pdbx_strand_id
1 'polypeptide(L)'
;MTSRNSKILVIDDNEDILLAAKLLLKSNVGVVHTEKNPQFIPQLIKNESYDVIFLDMNFTQDMTSGQEGFYWLSEILKIDPSAVVILITAYGDVETAVKAVKEGATDFVLKPWQNEKFLATLASALKLRESKIEIENLRTRQKMLNEDINHRYHDLVGSSQAIQKVYNTISKVAKTDANILILGENGTGKELVARALHKQSERANEAFVNVDMGAITQTLFESELFGHVKGSFTDAKEDRAGRFEVAQGGSLFLDEIGNLSLELQAKLLTVIQNREVARVGSNKYKPIDIRLICATNQAIHQM
;
A
#
# COMPACT_ATOMS: atom_id res chain seq x y z
N MET A 1 9.51 -13.72 -21.01
CA MET A 1 9.38 -13.41 -19.57
C MET A 1 8.98 -14.69 -18.86
N THR A 2 9.94 -15.54 -18.51
CA THR A 2 9.68 -16.77 -17.75
C THR A 2 9.80 -16.46 -16.27
N SER A 3 8.71 -16.55 -15.51
CA SER A 3 8.76 -16.42 -14.05
C SER A 3 8.94 -17.81 -13.44
N ARG A 4 10.18 -18.30 -13.43
CA ARG A 4 10.53 -19.67 -13.00
C ARG A 4 10.22 -19.97 -11.53
N ASN A 5 9.83 -18.98 -10.73
CA ASN A 5 9.43 -19.16 -9.34
C ASN A 5 7.92 -19.05 -9.11
N SER A 6 7.12 -18.78 -10.14
CA SER A 6 5.68 -18.59 -9.95
C SER A 6 4.92 -19.91 -9.83
N LYS A 7 3.95 -19.95 -8.92
CA LYS A 7 3.05 -21.09 -8.66
C LYS A 7 1.64 -20.77 -9.15
N ILE A 8 1.16 -21.56 -10.10
CA ILE A 8 -0.13 -21.37 -10.76
C ILE A 8 -1.08 -22.48 -10.35
N LEU A 9 -2.33 -22.13 -10.05
CA LEU A 9 -3.42 -23.10 -9.86
C LEU A 9 -4.35 -23.03 -11.06
N VAL A 10 -4.72 -24.18 -11.62
CA VAL A 10 -5.74 -24.30 -12.66
C VAL A 10 -6.84 -25.21 -12.13
N ILE A 11 -8.09 -24.72 -12.09
CA ILE A 11 -9.24 -25.49 -11.63
C ILE A 11 -10.24 -25.62 -12.77
N ASP A 12 -10.54 -26.85 -13.17
CA ASP A 12 -11.41 -27.18 -14.31
C ASP A 12 -11.89 -28.64 -14.16
N ASP A 13 -13.17 -28.92 -14.38
CA ASP A 13 -13.71 -30.29 -14.29
C ASP A 13 -13.25 -31.17 -15.47
N ASN A 14 -12.78 -30.55 -16.56
CA ASN A 14 -12.31 -31.23 -17.75
C ASN A 14 -10.80 -31.55 -17.69
N GLU A 15 -10.46 -32.83 -17.60
CA GLU A 15 -9.08 -33.30 -17.49
C GLU A 15 -8.21 -32.96 -18.72
N ASP A 16 -8.79 -32.87 -19.93
CA ASP A 16 -8.06 -32.49 -21.14
C ASP A 16 -7.65 -31.01 -21.08
N ILE A 17 -8.50 -30.16 -20.51
CA ILE A 17 -8.23 -28.73 -20.33
C ILE A 17 -7.14 -28.53 -19.28
N LEU A 18 -7.23 -29.25 -18.15
CA LEU A 18 -6.18 -29.26 -17.13
C LEU A 18 -4.83 -29.70 -17.72
N LEU A 19 -4.82 -30.76 -18.53
CA LEU A 19 -3.61 -31.27 -19.16
C LEU A 19 -3.04 -30.27 -20.16
N ALA A 20 -3.88 -29.67 -21.02
CA ALA A 20 -3.46 -28.67 -22.00
C ALA A 20 -2.86 -27.43 -21.33
N ALA A 21 -3.52 -26.90 -20.30
CA ALA A 21 -3.02 -25.77 -19.50
C ALA A 21 -1.69 -26.12 -18.83
N LYS A 22 -1.58 -27.31 -18.23
CA LYS A 22 -0.36 -27.79 -17.57
C LYS A 22 0.81 -27.88 -18.55
N LEU A 23 0.60 -28.42 -19.75
CA LEU A 23 1.64 -28.53 -20.78
C LEU A 23 2.08 -27.16 -21.29
N LEU A 24 1.14 -26.24 -21.52
CA LEU A 24 1.43 -24.87 -21.96
C LEU A 24 2.23 -24.08 -20.91
N LEU A 25 1.88 -24.24 -19.64
CA LEU A 25 2.47 -23.50 -18.53
C LEU A 25 3.84 -24.03 -18.10
N LYS A 26 4.10 -25.34 -18.25
CA LYS A 26 5.30 -26.02 -17.73
C LYS A 26 6.64 -25.37 -18.13
N SER A 27 6.71 -24.74 -19.30
CA SER A 27 7.93 -24.06 -19.79
C SER A 27 8.04 -22.59 -19.34
N ASN A 28 6.99 -22.03 -18.77
CA ASN A 28 6.86 -20.59 -18.50
C ASN A 28 6.83 -20.23 -17.01
N VAL A 29 6.42 -21.16 -16.14
CA VAL A 29 6.26 -20.96 -14.69
C VAL A 29 7.00 -22.03 -13.88
N GLY A 30 7.15 -21.81 -12.58
CA GLY A 30 7.85 -22.75 -11.68
C GLY A 30 7.02 -23.99 -11.38
N VAL A 31 5.78 -23.80 -10.94
CA VAL A 31 4.89 -24.88 -10.50
C VAL A 31 3.49 -24.69 -11.08
N VAL A 32 2.89 -25.78 -11.54
CA VAL A 32 1.49 -25.81 -11.99
C VAL A 32 0.74 -26.87 -11.21
N HIS A 33 -0.19 -26.43 -10.37
CA HIS A 33 -1.16 -27.29 -9.70
C HIS A 33 -2.45 -27.30 -10.51
N THR A 34 -3.08 -28.46 -10.56
CA THR A 34 -4.34 -28.68 -11.26
C THR A 34 -5.31 -29.35 -10.31
N GLU A 35 -6.54 -28.85 -10.23
CA GLU A 35 -7.61 -29.43 -9.42
C GLU A 35 -8.88 -29.57 -10.28
N LYS A 36 -9.58 -30.68 -10.17
CA LYS A 36 -10.82 -30.92 -10.93
C LYS A 36 -12.08 -30.67 -10.13
N ASN A 37 -11.99 -30.80 -8.81
CA ASN A 37 -13.11 -30.60 -7.93
C ASN A 37 -12.97 -29.24 -7.22
N PRO A 38 -13.82 -28.25 -7.55
CA PRO A 38 -13.71 -26.91 -6.98
C PRO A 38 -13.96 -26.87 -5.46
N GLN A 39 -14.53 -27.93 -4.87
CA GLN A 39 -14.70 -28.04 -3.41
C GLN A 39 -13.37 -28.02 -2.64
N PHE A 40 -12.24 -28.34 -3.28
CA PHE A 40 -10.91 -28.27 -2.66
C PHE A 40 -10.27 -26.87 -2.71
N ILE A 41 -10.86 -25.90 -3.45
CA ILE A 41 -10.34 -24.54 -3.57
C ILE A 41 -10.03 -23.90 -2.20
N PRO A 42 -10.93 -23.93 -1.20
CA PRO A 42 -10.66 -23.29 0.09
C PRO A 42 -9.47 -23.91 0.83
N GLN A 43 -9.30 -25.23 0.72
CA GLN A 43 -8.18 -25.95 1.36
C GLN A 43 -6.87 -25.62 0.65
N LEU A 44 -6.87 -25.62 -0.68
CA LEU A 44 -5.68 -25.34 -1.49
C LEU A 44 -5.14 -23.94 -1.22
N ILE A 45 -6.02 -22.93 -1.16
CA ILE A 45 -5.61 -21.52 -0.97
C ILE A 45 -5.16 -21.24 0.46
N LYS A 46 -5.73 -21.94 1.46
CA LYS A 46 -5.27 -21.80 2.86
C LYS A 46 -3.91 -22.43 3.11
N ASN A 47 -3.60 -23.52 2.41
CA ASN A 47 -2.38 -24.30 2.64
C ASN A 47 -1.21 -23.84 1.77
N GLU A 48 -1.49 -23.22 0.62
CA GLU A 48 -0.50 -22.86 -0.40
C GLU A 48 -0.77 -21.46 -0.94
N SER A 49 0.29 -20.72 -1.26
CA SER A 49 0.18 -19.46 -1.97
C SER A 49 0.26 -19.67 -3.49
N TYR A 50 -0.67 -19.07 -4.21
CA TYR A 50 -0.71 -19.07 -5.68
C TYR A 50 -0.56 -17.65 -6.20
N ASP A 51 0.26 -17.48 -7.23
CA ASP A 51 0.46 -16.17 -7.85
C ASP A 51 -0.69 -15.82 -8.79
N VAL A 52 -1.21 -16.82 -9.49
CA VAL A 52 -2.37 -16.69 -10.38
C VAL A 52 -3.20 -17.97 -10.28
N ILE A 53 -4.52 -17.79 -10.23
CA ILE A 53 -5.52 -18.85 -10.23
C ILE A 53 -6.31 -18.75 -11.53
N PHE A 54 -6.28 -19.81 -12.33
CA PHE A 54 -7.20 -20.00 -13.44
C PHE A 54 -8.39 -20.81 -12.95
N LEU A 55 -9.59 -20.25 -13.08
CA LEU A 55 -10.81 -20.83 -12.54
C LEU A 55 -11.82 -21.00 -13.68
N ASP A 56 -12.26 -22.23 -13.93
CA ASP A 56 -13.34 -22.46 -14.88
C ASP A 56 -14.68 -21.86 -14.39
N MET A 57 -15.51 -21.45 -15.34
CA MET A 57 -16.81 -20.85 -15.06
C MET A 57 -17.92 -21.86 -14.78
N ASN A 58 -17.81 -23.12 -15.23
CA ASN A 58 -18.90 -24.09 -15.17
C ASN A 58 -18.37 -25.50 -14.85
N PHE A 59 -18.51 -25.96 -13.59
CA PHE A 59 -17.98 -27.24 -13.13
C PHE A 59 -18.97 -28.41 -13.23
N THR A 60 -20.22 -28.14 -13.58
CA THR A 60 -21.26 -29.15 -13.80
C THR A 60 -21.93 -28.98 -15.17
N GLN A 61 -22.59 -30.04 -15.65
CA GLN A 61 -23.22 -30.05 -16.98
C GLN A 61 -24.45 -29.12 -17.09
N ASP A 62 -24.95 -28.56 -15.98
CA ASP A 62 -26.09 -27.65 -15.97
C ASP A 62 -25.68 -26.17 -16.04
N MET A 63 -25.85 -25.64 -17.26
CA MET A 63 -26.33 -24.29 -17.59
C MET A 63 -25.37 -23.09 -17.45
N THR A 64 -24.70 -22.78 -18.57
CA THR A 64 -24.61 -21.49 -19.33
C THR A 64 -24.61 -20.12 -18.63
N SER A 65 -24.71 -20.04 -17.31
CA SER A 65 -24.93 -18.84 -16.52
C SER A 65 -23.66 -18.33 -15.85
N GLY A 66 -22.63 -19.17 -15.72
CA GLY A 66 -21.36 -18.83 -15.07
C GLY A 66 -21.47 -18.58 -13.56
N GLN A 67 -22.60 -18.92 -12.93
CA GLN A 67 -22.84 -18.63 -11.51
C GLN A 67 -21.89 -19.40 -10.58
N GLU A 68 -21.53 -20.63 -10.95
CA GLU A 68 -20.58 -21.44 -10.18
C GLU A 68 -19.19 -20.81 -10.16
N GLY A 69 -18.69 -20.34 -11.31
CA GLY A 69 -17.44 -19.60 -11.39
C GLY A 69 -17.42 -18.34 -10.53
N PHE A 70 -18.51 -17.56 -10.53
CA PHE A 70 -18.62 -16.38 -9.67
C PHE A 70 -18.71 -16.71 -8.18
N TYR A 71 -19.41 -17.79 -7.83
CA TYR A 71 -19.45 -18.29 -6.46
C TYR A 71 -18.03 -18.60 -5.97
N TRP A 72 -17.26 -19.38 -6.74
CA TRP A 72 -15.90 -19.74 -6.36
C TRP A 72 -14.94 -18.56 -6.37
N LEU A 73 -15.08 -17.63 -7.32
CA LEU A 73 -14.35 -16.35 -7.29
C LEU A 73 -14.60 -15.61 -5.98
N SER A 74 -15.86 -15.51 -5.54
CA SER A 74 -16.21 -14.85 -4.27
C SER A 74 -15.56 -15.56 -3.08
N GLU A 75 -15.62 -16.88 -3.02
CA GLU A 75 -14.99 -17.66 -1.95
C GLU A 75 -13.46 -17.51 -1.92
N ILE A 76 -12.82 -17.47 -3.09
CA ILE A 76 -11.38 -17.19 -3.22
C ILE A 76 -11.05 -15.82 -2.64
N LEU A 77 -11.77 -14.78 -3.06
CA LEU A 77 -11.53 -13.40 -2.64
C LEU A 77 -11.85 -13.15 -1.17
N LYS A 78 -12.75 -13.94 -0.56
CA LYS A 78 -12.98 -13.92 0.90
C LYS A 78 -11.79 -14.47 1.69
N ILE A 79 -11.08 -15.46 1.14
CA ILE A 79 -9.92 -16.09 1.78
C ILE A 79 -8.65 -15.27 1.52
N ASP A 80 -8.40 -14.88 0.28
CA ASP A 80 -7.31 -14.00 -0.14
C ASP A 80 -7.87 -12.84 -0.99
N PRO A 81 -8.15 -11.67 -0.38
CA PRO A 81 -8.60 -10.47 -1.11
C PRO A 81 -7.59 -9.93 -2.13
N SER A 82 -6.32 -10.33 -2.02
CA SER A 82 -5.25 -9.96 -2.94
C SER A 82 -5.09 -10.94 -4.11
N ALA A 83 -5.84 -12.05 -4.11
CA ALA A 83 -5.77 -13.08 -5.14
C ALA A 83 -5.92 -12.49 -6.56
N VAL A 84 -5.19 -13.10 -7.49
CA VAL A 84 -5.28 -12.77 -8.92
C VAL A 84 -5.93 -13.95 -9.61
N VAL A 85 -7.21 -13.79 -9.96
CA VAL A 85 -8.04 -14.84 -10.53
C VAL A 85 -8.39 -14.50 -11.97
N ILE A 86 -8.07 -15.42 -12.88
CA ILE A 86 -8.47 -15.37 -14.29
C ILE A 86 -9.56 -16.41 -14.52
N LEU A 87 -10.71 -15.97 -15.01
CA LEU A 87 -11.80 -16.90 -15.32
C LEU A 87 -11.57 -17.55 -16.68
N ILE A 88 -11.77 -18.86 -16.80
CA ILE A 88 -11.78 -19.57 -18.08
C ILE A 88 -13.23 -19.87 -18.45
N THR A 89 -13.63 -19.55 -19.68
CA THR A 89 -15.02 -19.74 -20.13
C THR A 89 -15.10 -20.17 -21.59
N ALA A 90 -16.09 -20.99 -21.94
CA ALA A 90 -16.44 -21.29 -23.33
C ALA A 90 -17.34 -20.21 -23.98
N TYR A 91 -17.88 -19.29 -23.18
CA TYR A 91 -18.84 -18.28 -23.63
C TYR A 91 -18.15 -16.92 -23.85
N GLY A 92 -18.22 -16.41 -25.08
CA GLY A 92 -17.47 -15.24 -25.53
C GLY A 92 -18.27 -13.95 -25.69
N ASP A 93 -19.43 -13.83 -25.03
CA ASP A 93 -20.13 -12.54 -25.02
C ASP A 93 -19.40 -11.51 -24.14
N VAL A 94 -19.43 -10.26 -24.60
CA VAL A 94 -18.75 -9.14 -23.93
C VAL A 94 -19.40 -8.86 -22.57
N GLU A 95 -20.69 -9.16 -22.42
CA GLU A 95 -21.45 -8.90 -21.19
C GLU A 95 -20.96 -9.75 -20.02
N THR A 96 -20.69 -11.04 -20.23
CA THR A 96 -20.17 -11.95 -19.20
C THR A 96 -18.75 -11.58 -18.81
N ALA A 97 -17.91 -11.18 -19.77
CA ALA A 97 -16.57 -10.69 -19.52
C ALA A 97 -16.56 -9.41 -18.65
N VAL A 98 -17.43 -8.45 -18.98
CA VAL A 98 -17.58 -7.22 -18.20
C VAL A 98 -18.11 -7.51 -16.80
N LYS A 99 -19.08 -8.43 -16.69
CA LYS A 99 -19.60 -8.88 -15.39
C LYS A 99 -18.51 -9.52 -14.54
N ALA A 100 -17.67 -10.38 -15.11
CA ALA A 100 -16.59 -11.02 -14.39
C ALA A 100 -15.61 -10.04 -13.75
N VAL A 101 -15.20 -9.01 -14.49
CA VAL A 101 -14.33 -7.96 -13.95
C VAL A 101 -15.05 -7.17 -12.85
N LYS A 102 -16.35 -6.90 -12.98
CA LYS A 102 -17.14 -6.23 -11.93
C LYS A 102 -17.24 -7.04 -10.64
N GLU A 103 -17.30 -8.37 -10.73
CA GLU A 103 -17.34 -9.28 -9.58
C GLU A 103 -15.95 -9.53 -8.94
N GLY A 104 -14.89 -8.92 -9.49
CA GLY A 104 -13.54 -8.95 -8.91
C GLY A 104 -12.56 -9.90 -9.59
N ALA A 105 -12.92 -10.52 -10.72
CA ALA A 105 -11.94 -11.23 -11.53
C ALA A 105 -10.92 -10.25 -12.12
N THR A 106 -9.67 -10.70 -12.26
CA THR A 106 -8.61 -9.89 -12.86
C THR A 106 -8.77 -9.79 -14.36
N ASP A 107 -9.06 -10.93 -15.00
CA ASP A 107 -9.27 -11.03 -16.44
C ASP A 107 -10.00 -12.35 -16.75
N PHE A 108 -10.18 -12.65 -18.04
CA PHE A 108 -10.76 -13.91 -18.50
C PHE A 108 -10.06 -14.45 -19.75
N VAL A 109 -10.20 -15.76 -19.97
CA VAL A 109 -9.69 -16.47 -21.15
C VAL A 109 -10.81 -17.30 -21.77
N LEU A 110 -10.90 -17.23 -23.10
CA LEU A 110 -11.88 -17.99 -23.87
C LEU A 110 -11.34 -19.36 -24.28
N LYS A 111 -12.17 -20.40 -24.12
CA LYS A 111 -11.98 -21.74 -24.67
C LYS A 111 -12.59 -21.80 -26.08
N PRO A 112 -11.90 -22.40 -27.08
CA PRO A 112 -10.49 -22.79 -27.05
C PRO A 112 -9.59 -21.55 -27.10
N TRP A 113 -8.48 -21.56 -26.35
CA TRP A 113 -7.57 -20.42 -26.27
C TRP A 113 -6.46 -20.49 -27.33
N GLN A 114 -5.97 -19.32 -27.72
CA GLN A 114 -4.69 -19.20 -28.41
C GLN A 114 -3.57 -19.13 -27.37
N ASN A 115 -2.55 -19.99 -27.50
CA ASN A 115 -1.46 -20.10 -26.52
C ASN A 115 -0.78 -18.76 -26.24
N GLU A 116 -0.55 -17.94 -27.27
CA GLU A 116 0.06 -16.62 -27.11
C GLU A 116 -0.80 -15.68 -26.26
N LYS A 117 -2.12 -15.67 -26.49
CA LYS A 117 -3.07 -14.85 -25.72
C LYS A 117 -3.15 -15.32 -24.26
N PHE A 118 -3.19 -16.63 -24.04
CA PHE A 118 -3.18 -17.22 -22.70
C PHE A 118 -1.93 -16.78 -21.92
N LEU A 119 -0.75 -16.92 -22.54
CA LEU A 119 0.52 -16.55 -21.92
C LEU A 119 0.67 -15.03 -21.71
N ALA A 120 0.14 -14.21 -22.61
CA ALA A 120 0.10 -12.76 -22.43
C ALA A 120 -0.78 -12.35 -21.23
N THR A 121 -1.94 -13.00 -21.08
CA THR A 121 -2.86 -12.78 -19.95
C THR A 121 -2.19 -13.17 -18.64
N LEU A 122 -1.53 -14.34 -18.60
CA LEU A 122 -0.72 -14.78 -17.46
C LEU A 122 0.38 -13.79 -17.09
N ALA A 123 1.14 -13.29 -18.09
CA ALA A 123 2.25 -12.39 -17.84
C ALA A 123 1.79 -11.06 -17.21
N SER A 124 0.64 -10.54 -17.64
CA SER A 124 0.02 -9.35 -17.05
C SER A 124 -0.47 -9.62 -15.64
N ALA A 125 -1.10 -10.77 -15.39
CA ALA A 125 -1.58 -11.19 -14.09
C ALA A 125 -0.44 -11.37 -13.06
N LEU A 126 0.69 -11.95 -13.47
CA LEU A 126 1.87 -12.10 -12.61
C LEU A 126 2.45 -10.75 -12.18
N LYS A 127 2.57 -9.77 -13.10
CA LYS A 127 3.02 -8.41 -12.75
C LYS A 127 2.06 -7.72 -11.77
N LEU A 128 0.76 -7.94 -11.93
CA LEU A 128 -0.23 -7.41 -11.00
C LEU A 128 -0.07 -8.04 -9.60
N ARG A 129 0.17 -9.36 -9.52
CA ARG A 129 0.41 -10.04 -8.25
C ARG A 129 1.66 -9.51 -7.56
N GLU A 130 2.76 -9.37 -8.28
CA GLU A 130 4.01 -8.78 -7.76
C GLU A 130 3.75 -7.38 -7.15
N SER A 131 3.02 -6.53 -7.88
CA SER A 131 2.68 -5.18 -7.41
C SER A 131 1.80 -5.20 -6.15
N LYS A 132 0.82 -6.11 -6.07
CA LYS A 132 -0.05 -6.27 -4.89
C LYS A 132 0.75 -6.73 -3.66
N ILE A 133 1.63 -7.73 -3.83
CA ILE A 133 2.50 -8.24 -2.76
C ILE A 133 3.46 -7.14 -2.28
N GLU A 134 4.04 -6.35 -3.18
CA GLU A 134 4.92 -5.24 -2.80
C GLU A 134 4.18 -4.20 -1.94
N ILE A 135 2.96 -3.81 -2.34
CA ILE A 135 2.12 -2.89 -1.55
C ILE A 135 1.80 -3.48 -0.17
N GLU A 136 1.46 -4.77 -0.09
CA GLU A 136 1.16 -5.44 1.17
C GLU A 136 2.39 -5.54 2.09
N ASN A 137 3.55 -5.87 1.53
CA ASN A 137 4.82 -5.91 2.26
C ASN A 137 5.22 -4.51 2.77
N LEU A 138 5.04 -3.48 1.96
CA LEU A 138 5.28 -2.08 2.37
C LEU A 138 4.35 -1.68 3.51
N ARG A 139 3.05 -2.01 3.41
CA ARG A 139 2.06 -1.77 4.48
C ARG A 139 2.40 -2.52 5.76
N THR A 140 2.78 -3.79 5.66
CA THR A 140 3.15 -4.62 6.81
C THR A 140 4.43 -4.11 7.47
N ARG A 141 5.44 -3.74 6.67
CA ARG A 141 6.68 -3.15 7.16
C ARG A 141 6.44 -1.81 7.83
N GLN A 142 5.54 -0.99 7.30
CA GLN A 142 5.13 0.27 7.90
C GLN A 142 4.39 0.05 9.23
N LYS A 143 3.49 -0.95 9.31
CA LYS A 143 2.84 -1.34 10.57
C LYS A 143 3.86 -1.81 11.62
N MET A 144 4.78 -2.69 11.24
CA MET A 144 5.83 -3.18 12.15
C MET A 144 6.78 -2.06 12.59
N LEU A 145 7.16 -1.15 11.69
CA LEU A 145 7.95 0.03 12.06
C LEU A 145 7.16 0.95 13.01
N ASN A 146 5.87 1.14 12.77
CA ASN A 146 5.00 1.89 13.68
C ASN A 146 4.93 1.20 15.06
N GLU A 147 4.82 -0.13 15.12
CA GLU A 147 4.79 -0.94 16.35
C GLU A 147 6.14 -0.93 17.11
N ASP A 148 7.26 -1.12 16.43
CA ASP A 148 8.61 -1.12 17.03
C ASP A 148 9.01 0.27 17.55
N ILE A 149 8.63 1.33 16.84
CA ILE A 149 8.82 2.70 17.31
C ILE A 149 7.87 2.98 18.50
N ASN A 150 6.65 2.43 18.49
CA ASN A 150 5.71 2.54 19.62
C ASN A 150 6.20 1.78 20.87
N HIS A 151 7.02 0.73 20.74
CA HIS A 151 7.57 0.01 21.89
C HIS A 151 8.74 0.72 22.59
N ARG A 152 9.54 1.51 21.86
CA ARG A 152 10.69 2.23 22.45
C ARG A 152 10.31 3.47 23.24
N TYR A 153 9.13 4.04 22.99
CA TYR A 153 8.62 5.21 23.70
C TYR A 153 7.36 4.83 24.47
N HIS A 154 7.49 4.65 25.79
CA HIS A 154 6.35 4.40 26.67
C HIS A 154 5.29 5.50 26.50
N ASP A 155 4.02 5.12 26.61
CA ASP A 155 2.88 6.05 26.53
C ASP A 155 3.09 7.27 27.42
N LEU A 156 2.48 8.41 27.07
CA LEU A 156 2.56 9.63 27.87
C LEU A 156 1.98 9.35 29.28
N VAL A 157 2.83 9.23 30.30
CA VAL A 157 2.43 8.93 31.70
C VAL A 157 2.40 10.20 32.55
N GLY A 158 1.33 10.38 33.32
CA GLY A 158 1.26 11.41 34.34
C GLY A 158 -0.16 11.65 34.87
N SER A 159 -0.27 12.14 36.11
CA SER A 159 -1.56 12.39 36.77
C SER A 159 -1.74 13.84 37.23
N SER A 160 -0.78 14.73 36.95
CA SER A 160 -0.85 16.14 37.34
C SER A 160 -1.99 16.88 36.63
N GLN A 161 -2.54 17.92 37.25
CA GLN A 161 -3.61 18.71 36.64
C GLN A 161 -3.21 19.34 35.30
N ALA A 162 -1.92 19.68 35.14
CA ALA A 162 -1.38 20.22 33.89
C ALA A 162 -1.41 19.19 32.76
N ILE A 163 -0.93 17.96 32.98
CA ILE A 163 -0.95 16.92 31.95
C ILE A 163 -2.36 16.45 31.63
N GLN A 164 -3.29 16.48 32.60
CA GLN A 164 -4.71 16.21 32.36
C GLN A 164 -5.34 17.20 31.37
N LYS A 165 -4.93 18.48 31.40
CA LYS A 165 -5.34 19.45 30.37
C LYS A 165 -4.80 19.07 29.00
N VAL A 166 -3.55 18.60 28.92
CA VAL A 166 -2.94 18.13 27.66
C VAL A 166 -3.71 16.92 27.11
N TYR A 167 -4.00 15.90 27.92
CA TYR A 167 -4.80 14.74 27.50
C TYR A 167 -6.18 15.14 26.97
N ASN A 168 -6.87 16.05 27.66
CA ASN A 168 -8.17 16.55 27.24
C ASN A 168 -8.12 17.34 25.93
N THR A 169 -7.02 18.06 25.68
CA THR A 169 -6.82 18.74 24.40
C THR A 169 -6.56 17.70 23.30
N ILE A 170 -5.67 16.74 23.52
CA ILE A 170 -5.36 15.65 22.58
C ILE A 170 -6.65 14.94 22.15
N SER A 171 -7.49 14.49 23.09
CA SER A 171 -8.70 13.71 22.78
C SER A 171 -9.72 14.49 21.94
N LYS A 172 -9.75 15.83 22.07
CA LYS A 172 -10.61 16.71 21.28
C LYS A 172 -10.05 16.97 19.89
N VAL A 173 -8.76 17.29 19.79
CA VAL A 173 -8.16 17.70 18.50
C VAL A 173 -7.69 16.51 17.67
N ALA A 174 -7.44 15.35 18.26
CA ALA A 174 -7.00 14.16 17.53
C ALA A 174 -7.99 13.72 16.44
N LYS A 175 -9.30 13.96 16.65
CA LYS A 175 -10.35 13.62 15.68
C LYS A 175 -10.49 14.59 14.51
N THR A 176 -9.68 15.65 14.45
CA THR A 176 -9.71 16.63 13.36
C THR A 176 -8.46 16.51 12.49
N ASP A 177 -8.55 16.98 11.25
CA ASP A 177 -7.41 17.12 10.33
C ASP A 177 -6.69 18.47 10.45
N ALA A 178 -6.94 19.22 11.54
CA ALA A 178 -6.26 20.49 11.76
C ALA A 178 -4.75 20.29 11.98
N ASN A 179 -3.96 21.21 11.44
CA ASN A 179 -2.52 21.28 11.73
C ASN A 179 -2.31 21.61 13.20
N ILE A 180 -1.38 20.91 13.85
CA ILE A 180 -1.11 21.06 15.28
C ILE A 180 0.30 21.58 15.50
N LEU A 181 0.43 22.52 16.42
CA LEU A 181 1.72 23.02 16.90
C LEU A 181 1.85 22.72 18.40
N ILE A 182 2.90 22.00 18.77
CA ILE A 182 3.20 21.59 20.14
C ILE A 182 4.33 22.47 20.67
N LEU A 183 4.05 23.20 21.75
CA LEU A 183 5.02 24.06 22.40
C LEU A 183 5.46 23.45 23.73
N GLY A 184 6.76 23.52 24.01
CA GLY A 184 7.30 23.08 25.29
C GLY A 184 8.83 22.97 25.27
N GLU A 185 9.44 23.05 26.45
CA GLU A 185 10.88 22.93 26.62
C GLU A 185 11.42 21.57 26.13
N ASN A 186 12.74 21.47 25.99
CA ASN A 186 13.39 20.21 25.61
C ASN A 186 13.17 19.14 26.67
N GLY A 187 12.93 17.90 26.24
CA GLY A 187 12.67 16.78 27.15
C GLY A 187 11.26 16.73 27.78
N THR A 188 10.35 17.64 27.44
CA THR A 188 8.96 17.64 27.99
C THR A 188 8.00 16.64 27.33
N GLY A 189 8.49 15.80 26.42
CA GLY A 189 7.66 14.75 25.78
C GLY A 189 6.82 15.22 24.59
N LYS A 190 7.24 16.26 23.85
CA LYS A 190 6.53 16.76 22.66
C LYS A 190 6.28 15.66 21.61
N GLU A 191 7.26 14.79 21.36
CA GLU A 191 7.10 13.65 20.47
C GLU A 191 6.02 12.66 20.97
N LEU A 192 5.96 12.41 22.28
CA LEU A 192 4.93 11.54 22.87
C LEU A 192 3.52 12.11 22.65
N VAL A 193 3.38 13.44 22.75
CA VAL A 193 2.12 14.15 22.45
C VAL A 193 1.76 14.00 20.96
N ALA A 194 2.72 14.18 20.04
CA ALA A 194 2.50 14.00 18.60
C ALA A 194 2.05 12.56 18.25
N ARG A 195 2.66 11.56 18.88
CA ARG A 195 2.27 10.15 18.73
C ARG A 195 0.88 9.88 19.28
N ALA A 196 0.54 10.43 20.45
CA ALA A 196 -0.78 10.29 21.04
C ALA A 196 -1.87 10.91 20.16
N LEU A 197 -1.58 12.06 19.52
CA LEU A 197 -2.46 12.70 18.55
C LEU A 197 -2.72 11.81 17.34
N HIS A 198 -1.68 11.22 16.76
CA HIS A 198 -1.81 10.31 15.62
C HIS A 198 -2.61 9.05 15.97
N LYS A 199 -2.27 8.38 17.09
CA LYS A 199 -2.95 7.16 17.56
C LYS A 199 -4.46 7.35 17.82
N GLN A 200 -4.88 8.55 18.21
CA GLN A 200 -6.29 8.87 18.48
C GLN A 200 -7.01 9.51 17.29
N SER A 201 -6.37 9.58 16.12
CA SER A 201 -6.92 10.18 14.91
C SER A 201 -7.58 9.17 13.98
N GLU A 202 -8.31 9.68 12.97
CA GLU A 202 -8.84 8.85 11.89
C GLU A 202 -7.73 8.22 11.02
N ARG A 203 -6.49 8.74 11.12
CA ARG A 203 -5.30 8.28 10.40
C ARG A 203 -4.43 7.33 11.24
N ALA A 204 -4.91 6.82 12.37
CA ALA A 204 -4.13 6.00 13.32
C ALA A 204 -3.54 4.70 12.74
N ASN A 205 -4.12 4.18 11.65
CA ASN A 205 -3.64 2.99 10.95
C ASN A 205 -2.66 3.30 9.81
N GLU A 206 -2.41 4.58 9.54
CA GLU A 206 -1.57 5.07 8.44
C GLU A 206 -0.14 5.40 8.91
N ALA A 207 0.66 6.02 8.06
CA ALA A 207 2.05 6.37 8.39
C ALA A 207 2.11 7.43 9.50
N PHE A 208 3.03 7.27 10.44
CA PHE A 208 3.51 8.36 11.29
C PHE A 208 4.98 8.62 10.97
N VAL A 209 5.25 9.67 10.20
CA VAL A 209 6.61 10.01 9.76
C VAL A 209 7.16 11.11 10.67
N ASN A 210 8.17 10.79 11.47
CA ASN A 210 8.91 11.76 12.29
C ASN A 210 10.12 12.28 11.51
N VAL A 211 10.33 13.60 11.55
CA VAL A 211 11.51 14.26 11.02
C VAL A 211 11.99 15.30 12.04
N ASP A 212 13.22 15.14 12.51
CA ASP A 212 13.92 16.11 13.35
C ASP A 212 14.58 17.18 12.47
N MET A 213 14.11 18.42 12.53
CA MET A 213 14.64 19.54 11.75
C MET A 213 16.02 19.99 12.24
N GLY A 214 16.40 19.71 13.48
CA GLY A 214 17.72 20.02 14.03
C GLY A 214 18.81 19.08 13.50
N ALA A 215 18.45 17.86 13.09
CA ALA A 215 19.39 16.84 12.62
C ALA A 215 19.68 16.90 11.11
N ILE A 216 18.87 17.62 10.33
CA ILE A 216 18.99 17.67 8.86
C ILE A 216 19.80 18.90 8.44
N THR A 217 20.84 18.69 7.63
CA THR A 217 21.61 19.79 7.05
C THR A 217 20.78 20.54 6.00
N GLN A 218 21.02 21.84 5.83
CA GLN A 218 20.33 22.66 4.83
C GLN A 218 20.45 22.09 3.41
N THR A 219 21.58 21.46 3.08
CA THR A 219 21.83 20.82 1.78
C THR A 219 21.01 19.56 1.54
N LEU A 220 20.63 18.84 2.61
CA LEU A 220 19.86 17.60 2.52
C LEU A 220 18.36 17.82 2.73
N PHE A 221 17.94 19.01 3.19
CA PHE A 221 16.56 19.33 3.53
C PHE A 221 15.60 18.98 2.39
N GLU A 222 15.83 19.51 1.19
CA GLU A 222 14.91 19.29 0.06
C GLU A 222 14.86 17.82 -0.36
N SER A 223 16.03 17.16 -0.42
CA SER A 223 16.12 15.76 -0.79
C SER A 223 15.43 14.84 0.23
N GLU A 224 15.54 15.13 1.53
CA GLU A 224 14.86 14.35 2.57
C GLU A 224 13.36 14.62 2.58
N LEU A 225 12.93 15.89 2.64
CA LEU A 225 11.52 16.26 2.77
C LEU A 225 10.74 16.02 1.47
N PHE A 226 11.28 16.44 0.33
CA PHE A 226 10.60 16.45 -0.97
C PHE A 226 11.02 15.29 -1.88
N GLY A 227 12.14 14.63 -1.58
CA GLY A 227 12.65 13.52 -2.39
C GLY A 227 13.48 14.01 -3.56
N HIS A 228 14.05 13.08 -4.33
CA HIS A 228 14.85 13.38 -5.50
C HIS A 228 14.70 12.33 -6.60
N VAL A 229 14.96 12.74 -7.84
CA VAL A 229 15.15 11.83 -8.97
C VAL A 229 16.64 11.55 -9.17
N LYS A 230 16.96 10.37 -9.72
CA LYS A 230 18.32 9.99 -10.06
C LYS A 230 19.00 11.06 -10.91
N GLY A 231 20.22 11.45 -10.51
CA GLY A 231 21.03 12.45 -11.19
C GLY A 231 20.67 13.91 -10.89
N SER A 232 19.77 14.19 -9.95
CA SER A 232 19.44 15.58 -9.55
C SER A 232 20.58 16.30 -8.82
N PHE A 233 21.50 15.55 -8.19
CA PHE A 233 22.73 16.05 -7.57
C PHE A 233 23.79 14.93 -7.58
N THR A 234 25.04 15.26 -7.24
CA THR A 234 26.22 14.38 -7.41
C THR A 234 26.06 12.98 -6.78
N ASP A 235 25.39 12.88 -5.63
CA ASP A 235 25.17 11.62 -4.90
C ASP A 235 23.81 10.94 -5.18
N ALA A 236 22.98 11.49 -6.07
CA ALA A 236 21.65 10.96 -6.41
C ALA A 236 21.74 9.74 -7.34
N LYS A 237 22.14 8.58 -6.78
CA LYS A 237 22.34 7.34 -7.55
C LYS A 237 21.03 6.68 -8.00
N GLU A 238 19.94 6.92 -7.27
CA GLU A 238 18.62 6.33 -7.49
C GLU A 238 17.52 7.35 -7.18
N ASP A 239 16.30 7.05 -7.60
CA ASP A 239 15.12 7.83 -7.22
C ASP A 239 14.76 7.57 -5.76
N ARG A 240 14.46 8.63 -5.01
CA ARG A 240 14.05 8.52 -3.60
C ARG A 240 12.82 9.38 -3.32
N ALA A 241 11.81 8.77 -2.70
CA ALA A 241 10.63 9.48 -2.22
C ALA A 241 10.96 10.32 -0.99
N GLY A 242 10.40 11.53 -0.92
CA GLY A 242 10.55 12.42 0.24
C GLY A 242 9.62 12.08 1.39
N ARG A 243 9.86 12.66 2.57
CA ARG A 243 9.02 12.48 3.76
C ARG A 243 7.55 12.87 3.52
N PHE A 244 7.29 13.89 2.71
CA PHE A 244 5.92 14.26 2.32
C PHE A 244 5.21 13.14 1.55
N GLU A 245 5.89 12.49 0.59
CA GLU A 245 5.32 11.36 -0.15
C GLU A 245 5.15 10.12 0.75
N VAL A 246 6.10 9.86 1.64
CA VAL A 246 6.05 8.73 2.58
C VAL A 246 4.92 8.90 3.60
N ALA A 247 4.60 10.14 3.98
CA ALA A 247 3.54 10.46 4.94
C ALA A 247 2.13 10.50 4.31
N GLN A 248 1.99 10.25 3.01
CA GLN A 248 0.72 10.31 2.29
C GLN A 248 -0.37 9.47 2.99
N GLY A 249 -1.53 10.07 3.24
CA GLY A 249 -2.65 9.48 3.98
C GLY A 249 -2.46 9.49 5.51
N GLY A 250 -1.24 9.63 6.00
CA GLY A 250 -0.87 9.60 7.41
C GLY A 250 -0.61 10.97 8.06
N SER A 251 0.32 10.99 9.01
CA SER A 251 0.76 12.19 9.72
C SER A 251 2.26 12.42 9.55
N LEU A 252 2.62 13.68 9.29
CA LEU A 252 4.00 14.15 9.25
C LEU A 252 4.27 14.96 10.53
N PHE A 253 5.20 14.48 11.35
CA PHE A 253 5.66 15.16 12.54
C PHE A 253 7.00 15.85 12.26
N LEU A 254 7.05 17.17 12.39
CA LEU A 254 8.26 17.99 12.26
C LEU A 254 8.67 18.49 13.64
N ASP A 255 9.69 17.87 14.23
CA ASP A 255 10.25 18.33 15.51
C ASP A 255 11.25 19.46 15.29
N GLU A 256 11.37 20.33 16.29
CA GLU A 256 12.23 21.51 16.27
C GLU A 256 12.03 22.43 15.05
N ILE A 257 10.79 22.65 14.63
CA ILE A 257 10.46 23.45 13.43
C ILE A 257 11.02 24.89 13.47
N GLY A 258 11.27 25.43 14.67
CA GLY A 258 11.88 26.75 14.86
C GLY A 258 13.34 26.83 14.40
N ASN A 259 14.03 25.70 14.22
CA ASN A 259 15.42 25.68 13.76
C ASN A 259 15.56 25.89 12.25
N LEU A 260 14.45 25.95 11.49
CA LEU A 260 14.49 26.20 10.06
C LEU A 260 14.89 27.64 9.74
N SER A 261 15.80 27.81 8.79
CA SER A 261 16.06 29.13 8.20
C SER A 261 14.85 29.65 7.42
N LEU A 262 14.72 30.97 7.29
CA LEU A 262 13.61 31.60 6.55
C LEU A 262 13.48 31.08 5.12
N GLU A 263 14.60 30.75 4.47
CA GLU A 263 14.60 30.17 3.12
C GLU A 263 13.92 28.81 3.09
N LEU A 264 14.23 27.93 4.05
CA LEU A 264 13.61 26.60 4.15
C LEU A 264 12.14 26.69 4.55
N GLN A 265 11.80 27.64 5.43
CA GLN A 265 10.41 27.92 5.80
C GLN A 265 9.57 28.31 4.57
N ALA A 266 10.09 29.15 3.67
CA ALA A 266 9.39 29.53 2.44
C ALA A 266 9.10 28.32 1.52
N LYS A 267 10.07 27.40 1.40
CA LYS A 267 9.91 26.16 0.62
C LYS A 267 8.87 25.23 1.25
N LEU A 268 8.94 25.04 2.56
CA LEU A 268 7.96 24.24 3.31
C LEU A 268 6.56 24.83 3.20
N LEU A 269 6.43 26.15 3.34
CA LEU A 269 5.16 26.87 3.21
C LEU A 269 4.53 26.66 1.83
N THR A 270 5.33 26.69 0.77
CA THR A 270 4.86 26.46 -0.61
C THR A 270 4.18 25.10 -0.75
N VAL A 271 4.80 24.04 -0.19
CA VAL A 271 4.25 22.68 -0.21
C VAL A 271 2.96 22.57 0.62
N ILE A 272 2.94 23.17 1.81
CA ILE A 272 1.77 23.14 2.70
C ILE A 272 0.58 23.90 2.08
N GLN A 273 0.81 25.07 1.49
CA GLN A 273 -0.22 25.90 0.88
C GLN A 273 -0.83 25.25 -0.37
N ASN A 274 0.02 24.78 -1.27
CA ASN A 274 -0.43 24.19 -2.53
C ASN A 274 -0.97 22.77 -2.34
N ARG A 275 -0.64 22.11 -1.22
CA ARG A 275 -0.87 20.68 -0.99
C ARG A 275 -0.32 19.82 -2.13
N GLU A 276 0.85 20.20 -2.64
CA GLU A 276 1.56 19.45 -3.66
C GLU A 276 3.06 19.48 -3.40
N VAL A 277 3.74 18.40 -3.76
CA VAL A 277 5.20 18.27 -3.65
C VAL A 277 5.78 17.83 -4.99
N ALA A 278 6.96 18.35 -5.34
CA ALA A 278 7.76 17.89 -6.46
C ALA A 278 9.13 17.43 -5.95
N ARG A 279 9.63 16.31 -6.47
CA ARG A 279 10.98 15.83 -6.16
C ARG A 279 12.02 16.79 -6.72
N VAL A 280 13.14 16.94 -6.03
CA VAL A 280 14.29 17.71 -6.53
C VAL A 280 14.72 17.15 -7.89
N GLY A 281 14.82 18.03 -8.89
CA GLY A 281 15.14 17.68 -10.27
C GLY A 281 13.94 17.20 -11.11
N SER A 282 12.72 17.23 -10.57
CA SER A 282 11.48 16.89 -11.27
C SER A 282 10.53 18.08 -11.34
N ASN A 283 9.86 18.24 -12.49
CA ASN A 283 8.78 19.22 -12.67
C ASN A 283 7.38 18.59 -12.47
N LYS A 284 7.32 17.34 -12.02
CA LYS A 284 6.06 16.62 -11.79
C LYS A 284 5.60 16.81 -10.35
N TYR A 285 4.60 17.65 -10.17
CA TYR A 285 3.91 17.82 -8.90
C TYR A 285 3.02 16.62 -8.58
N LYS A 286 2.95 16.27 -7.29
CA LYS A 286 2.09 15.24 -6.75
C LYS A 286 1.25 15.82 -5.61
N PRO A 287 -0.07 15.59 -5.59
CA PRO A 287 -0.90 16.02 -4.48
C PRO A 287 -0.51 15.31 -3.19
N ILE A 288 -0.49 16.07 -2.09
CA ILE A 288 -0.26 15.55 -0.75
C ILE A 288 -1.53 15.66 0.09
N ASP A 289 -1.86 14.55 0.76
CA ASP A 289 -2.89 14.52 1.79
C ASP A 289 -2.24 13.99 3.07
N ILE A 290 -1.83 14.93 3.93
CA ILE A 290 -1.17 14.62 5.19
C ILE A 290 -1.78 15.46 6.31
N ARG A 291 -1.74 14.91 7.52
CA ARG A 291 -1.93 15.71 8.73
C ARG A 291 -0.58 16.21 9.23
N LEU A 292 -0.42 17.53 9.35
CA LEU A 292 0.82 18.13 9.83
C LEU A 292 0.79 18.34 11.35
N ILE A 293 1.82 17.84 12.03
CA ILE A 293 2.07 18.08 13.45
C ILE A 293 3.47 18.67 13.57
N CYS A 294 3.62 19.81 14.22
CA CYS A 294 4.91 20.45 14.43
C CYS A 294 5.21 20.58 15.92
N ALA A 295 6.48 20.59 16.30
CA ALA A 295 6.92 20.88 17.65
C ALA A 295 8.07 21.89 17.66
N THR A 296 8.13 22.73 18.69
CA THR A 296 9.28 23.59 18.96
C THR A 296 9.38 23.94 20.43
N ASN A 297 10.61 24.21 20.87
CA ASN A 297 10.94 24.79 22.17
C ASN A 297 11.11 26.32 22.11
N GLN A 298 11.12 26.90 20.92
CA GLN A 298 11.32 28.34 20.73
C GLN A 298 10.02 29.13 20.95
N ALA A 299 10.17 30.36 21.43
CA ALA A 299 9.06 31.28 21.63
C ALA A 299 8.65 31.94 20.30
N ILE A 300 7.69 31.32 19.59
CA ILE A 300 7.26 31.75 18.24
C ILE A 300 6.71 33.17 18.20
N HIS A 301 6.15 33.68 19.30
CA HIS A 301 5.64 35.06 19.38
C HIS A 301 6.74 36.13 19.53
N GLN A 302 7.99 35.71 19.66
CA GLN A 302 9.15 36.58 19.83
C GLN A 302 10.19 36.42 18.70
N MET A 303 9.90 35.55 17.72
CA MET A 303 10.66 35.40 16.48
C MET A 303 10.17 36.40 15.42
#